data_AF-A0A933INX3-F1
#
_entry.id   AF-A0A933INX3-F1
#
_cell.length_a   1.000
_cell.length_b   1.000
_cell.length_c   1.000
_cell.angle_alpha   90.00
_cell.angle_beta   90.00
_cell.angle_gamma   90.00
#
_symmetry.space_group_name_H-M   'P 1'
#
loop_
_entity.id
_entity.type
_entity.pdbx_description
1 polymer ?
#
loop_
_entity_poly.entity_id
_entity_poly.type
_entity_poly.pdbx_seq_one_letter_code
_entity_poly.pdbx_strand_id
1 'polypeptide(L)'
;MRSIQFLKDTGIYQPFQARLDLAQDLWERYHACLAKDKQLTALLDQYRRCIDGSAQAMKDTGVFSLCARCDTEEGGSCCGNGIELRYDAVLLLLNLLLGAELEEDRLEHDSCHFLGERGCTLPARQVLCVNYLCRQITQKLPTPDIIHVQEVCGKELDVQH
;
A
#
# COMPACT_ATOMS: atom_id res chain seq x y z
N MET A 1 -0.16 -17.48 22.66
CA MET A 1 0.37 -17.14 21.32
C MET A 1 1.04 -18.37 20.74
N ARG A 2 0.72 -18.76 19.50
CA ARG A 2 1.51 -19.78 18.79
C ARG A 2 2.80 -19.11 18.25
N SER A 3 3.91 -19.84 18.25
CA SER A 3 5.20 -19.28 17.82
C SER A 3 5.19 -18.93 16.33
N ILE A 4 6.04 -17.98 15.91
CA ILE A 4 6.26 -17.70 14.48
C ILE A 4 6.70 -18.97 13.74
N GLN A 5 7.45 -19.85 14.41
CA GLN A 5 7.83 -21.15 13.87
C GLN A 5 6.61 -22.01 13.52
N PHE A 6 5.61 -22.11 14.41
CA PHE A 6 4.37 -22.83 14.15
C PHE A 6 3.61 -22.27 12.92
N LEU A 7 3.61 -20.94 12.74
CA LEU A 7 2.94 -20.30 11.60
C LEU A 7 3.69 -20.53 10.28
N LYS A 8 5.03 -20.59 10.32
CA LYS A 8 5.87 -20.98 9.18
C LYS A 8 5.61 -22.43 8.78
N ASP A 9 5.62 -23.34 9.76
CA ASP A 9 5.48 -24.79 9.52
C ASP A 9 4.08 -25.16 8.98
N THR A 10 3.06 -24.34 9.28
CA THR A 10 1.69 -24.53 8.79
C THR A 10 1.43 -23.88 7.42
N GLY A 11 2.42 -23.18 6.85
CA GLY A 11 2.26 -22.43 5.60
C GLY A 11 1.36 -21.20 5.71
N ILE A 12 0.90 -20.87 6.92
CA ILE A 12 0.01 -19.72 7.19
C ILE A 12 0.80 -18.41 7.13
N TYR A 13 2.07 -18.44 7.53
CA TYR A 13 2.98 -17.29 7.42
C TYR A 13 3.93 -17.47 6.24
N GLN A 14 3.82 -16.59 5.25
CA GLN A 14 4.82 -16.44 4.20
C GLN A 14 5.71 -15.22 4.51
N PRO A 15 7.04 -15.38 4.51
CA PRO A 15 7.97 -14.25 4.59
C PRO A 15 7.64 -13.19 3.52
N PHE A 16 7.92 -11.92 3.80
CA PHE A 16 7.71 -10.84 2.82
C PHE A 16 8.43 -11.14 1.50
N GLN A 17 9.71 -11.53 1.56
CA GLN A 17 10.48 -11.90 0.38
C GLN A 17 9.80 -12.96 -0.49
N ALA A 18 9.27 -14.03 0.12
CA ALA A 18 8.61 -15.10 -0.64
C ALA A 18 7.35 -14.61 -1.39
N ARG A 19 6.66 -13.60 -0.85
CA ARG A 19 5.49 -12.98 -1.50
C ARG A 19 5.91 -12.04 -2.62
N LEU A 20 7.01 -11.32 -2.44
CA LEU A 20 7.61 -10.47 -3.45
C LEU A 20 8.10 -11.31 -4.64
N ASP A 21 8.85 -12.39 -4.37
CA ASP A 21 9.33 -13.34 -5.38
C ASP A 21 8.16 -13.95 -6.16
N LEU A 22 7.08 -14.34 -5.47
CA LEU A 22 5.88 -14.87 -6.10
C LEU A 22 5.19 -13.83 -6.99
N ALA A 23 5.08 -12.58 -6.54
CA ALA A 23 4.50 -11.52 -7.35
C ALA A 23 5.31 -11.24 -8.63
N GLN A 24 6.64 -11.26 -8.52
CA GLN A 24 7.55 -11.13 -9.66
C GLN A 24 7.43 -12.31 -10.63
N ASP A 25 7.43 -13.55 -10.15
CA ASP A 25 7.24 -14.75 -10.99
C ASP A 25 5.89 -14.72 -11.72
N LEU A 26 4.81 -14.33 -11.03
CA LEU A 26 3.49 -14.16 -11.65
C LEU A 26 3.51 -13.05 -12.72
N TRP A 27 4.16 -11.93 -12.44
CA TRP A 27 4.26 -10.84 -13.41
C TRP A 27 5.06 -11.28 -14.64
N GLU A 28 6.23 -11.88 -14.48
CA GLU A 28 7.05 -12.36 -15.59
C GLU A 28 6.29 -13.34 -16.51
N ARG A 29 5.54 -14.27 -15.91
CA ARG A 29 4.77 -15.29 -16.66
C ARG A 29 3.54 -14.71 -17.35
N TYR A 30 2.84 -13.78 -16.71
CA TYR A 30 1.47 -13.43 -17.10
C TYR A 30 1.27 -11.98 -17.52
N HIS A 31 2.20 -11.03 -17.28
CA HIS A 31 2.00 -9.62 -17.63
C HIS A 31 1.60 -9.43 -19.10
N ALA A 32 2.23 -10.16 -20.03
CA ALA A 32 1.96 -10.05 -21.46
C ALA A 32 0.58 -10.57 -21.88
N CYS A 33 0.01 -11.54 -21.14
CA CYS A 33 -1.36 -12.00 -21.41
C CYS A 33 -2.40 -11.12 -20.69
N LEU A 34 -2.11 -10.72 -19.45
CA LEU A 34 -2.95 -9.80 -18.66
C LEU A 34 -3.08 -8.43 -19.36
N ALA A 35 -2.01 -7.91 -19.93
CA ALA A 35 -2.03 -6.63 -20.68
C ALA A 35 -2.86 -6.69 -21.98
N LYS A 36 -3.19 -7.88 -22.49
CA LYS A 36 -4.07 -8.05 -23.66
C LYS A 36 -5.55 -8.14 -23.27
N ASP A 37 -5.84 -8.39 -22.00
CA ASP A 37 -7.20 -8.41 -21.49
C ASP A 37 -7.72 -6.97 -21.39
N LYS A 38 -8.67 -6.64 -22.26
CA LYS A 38 -9.27 -5.30 -22.35
C LYS A 38 -10.09 -4.95 -21.11
N GLN A 39 -10.73 -5.94 -20.48
CA GLN A 39 -11.51 -5.71 -19.27
C GLN A 39 -10.58 -5.39 -18.10
N LEU A 40 -9.52 -6.19 -17.93
CA LEU A 40 -8.52 -5.91 -16.90
C LEU A 40 -7.86 -4.54 -17.11
N THR A 41 -7.45 -4.24 -18.35
CA THR A 41 -6.83 -2.94 -18.67
C THR A 41 -7.77 -1.78 -18.32
N ALA A 42 -9.06 -1.88 -18.67
CA ALA A 42 -10.04 -0.85 -18.33
C ALA A 42 -10.24 -0.68 -16.82
N LEU A 43 -10.23 -1.79 -16.06
CA LEU A 43 -10.31 -1.76 -14.59
C LEU A 43 -9.06 -1.11 -13.98
N LEU A 44 -7.86 -1.46 -14.46
CA LEU A 44 -6.60 -0.86 -14.02
C LEU A 44 -6.56 0.64 -14.32
N ASP A 45 -7.03 1.07 -15.50
CA ASP A 45 -7.12 2.48 -15.85
C ASP A 45 -8.11 3.24 -14.97
N GLN A 46 -9.25 2.62 -14.63
CA GLN A 46 -10.21 3.19 -13.68
C GLN A 46 -9.60 3.32 -12.29
N TYR A 47 -8.95 2.26 -11.82
CA TYR A 47 -8.32 2.23 -10.51
C TYR A 47 -7.20 3.28 -10.42
N ARG A 48 -6.34 3.40 -11.45
CA ARG A 48 -5.30 4.43 -11.53
C ARG A 48 -5.87 5.83 -11.32
N ARG A 49 -6.96 6.18 -11.99
CA ARG A 49 -7.57 7.52 -11.85
C ARG A 49 -8.02 7.80 -10.42
N CYS A 50 -8.56 6.79 -9.72
CA CYS A 50 -8.93 6.94 -8.32
C CYS A 50 -7.70 7.04 -7.40
N ILE A 51 -6.67 6.22 -7.65
CA ILE A 51 -5.38 6.29 -6.94
C ILE A 51 -4.76 7.68 -7.09
N ASP A 52 -4.70 8.23 -8.30
CA ASP A 52 -4.09 9.54 -8.54
C ASP A 52 -4.83 10.63 -7.73
N GLY A 53 -6.17 10.56 -7.70
CA GLY A 53 -6.98 11.48 -6.91
C GLY A 53 -6.73 11.36 -5.40
N SER A 54 -6.71 10.14 -4.86
CA SER A 54 -6.54 9.92 -3.43
C SER A 54 -5.10 10.18 -2.97
N ALA A 55 -4.10 9.81 -3.77
CA ALA A 55 -2.70 10.11 -3.52
C ALA A 55 -2.46 11.61 -3.52
N GLN A 56 -3.04 12.34 -4.48
CA GLN A 56 -2.95 13.80 -4.51
C GLN A 56 -3.63 14.44 -3.30
N ALA A 57 -4.84 14.00 -2.92
CA ALA A 57 -5.52 14.51 -1.72
C ALA A 57 -4.71 14.25 -0.43
N MET A 58 -4.12 13.06 -0.28
CA MET A 58 -3.26 12.74 0.87
C MET A 58 -1.97 13.54 0.88
N LYS A 59 -1.40 13.84 -0.29
CA LYS A 59 -0.21 14.67 -0.42
C LYS A 59 -0.50 16.13 -0.06
N ASP A 60 -1.58 16.70 -0.60
CA ASP A 60 -1.93 18.12 -0.42
C ASP A 60 -2.35 18.45 1.00
N THR A 61 -3.01 17.51 1.68
CA THR A 61 -3.39 17.65 3.09
C THR A 61 -2.28 17.25 4.07
N GLY A 62 -1.13 16.80 3.55
CA GLY A 62 0.05 16.45 4.34
C GLY A 62 -0.02 15.10 5.05
N VAL A 63 -1.03 14.26 4.79
CA VAL A 63 -1.16 12.90 5.36
C VAL A 63 0.10 12.08 5.12
N PHE A 64 0.63 12.09 3.90
CA PHE A 64 1.86 11.35 3.57
C PHE A 64 3.07 11.79 4.37
N SER A 65 3.27 13.10 4.56
CA SER A 65 4.36 13.62 5.38
C SER A 65 4.19 13.27 6.86
N LEU A 66 2.95 13.24 7.35
CA LEU A 66 2.66 12.79 8.71
C LEU A 66 2.96 11.30 8.91
N CYS A 67 2.59 10.45 7.96
CA CYS A 67 2.92 9.03 7.98
C CYS A 67 4.42 8.78 7.92
N ALA A 68 5.13 9.45 7.00
CA ALA A 68 6.58 9.35 6.86
C ALA A 68 7.29 9.67 8.18
N ARG A 69 6.93 10.81 8.80
CA ARG A 69 7.49 11.22 10.07
C ARG A 69 7.12 10.26 11.22
N CYS A 70 5.88 9.77 11.28
CA CYS A 70 5.45 8.84 12.32
C CYS A 70 6.21 7.51 12.27
N ASP A 71 6.53 7.03 11.07
CA ASP A 71 7.33 5.82 10.89
C ASP A 71 8.76 6.01 11.43
N THR A 72 9.42 7.10 11.03
CA THR A 72 10.81 7.41 11.44
C THR A 72 10.93 7.83 12.90
N GLU A 73 10.05 8.69 13.41
CA GLU A 73 10.20 9.27 14.76
C GLU A 73 9.52 8.43 15.86
N GLU A 74 8.48 7.67 15.51
CA GLU A 74 7.63 6.97 16.47
C GLU A 74 7.49 5.46 16.20
N GLY A 75 8.19 4.94 15.18
CA GLY A 75 8.18 3.51 14.82
C GLY A 75 6.87 3.01 14.23
N GLY A 76 6.08 3.90 13.60
CA GLY A 76 4.83 3.52 12.95
C GLY A 76 3.70 3.23 13.93
N SER A 77 3.48 4.16 14.87
CA SER A 77 2.61 3.97 16.05
C SER A 77 1.18 3.48 15.76
N CYS A 78 0.60 3.85 14.61
CA CYS A 78 -0.81 3.60 14.28
C CYS A 78 -1.08 2.57 13.18
N CYS A 79 -0.19 2.44 12.20
CA CYS A 79 -0.25 1.38 11.18
C CYS A 79 0.39 0.07 11.68
N GLY A 80 1.11 0.15 12.81
CA GLY A 80 1.94 -0.91 13.34
C GLY A 80 3.22 -1.02 12.52
N ASN A 81 4.36 -1.15 13.20
CA ASN A 81 5.54 -1.71 12.58
C ASN A 81 5.12 -3.01 11.84
N GLY A 82 5.46 -3.12 10.55
CA GLY A 82 5.08 -4.28 9.75
C GLY A 82 3.83 -4.13 8.89
N ILE A 83 3.35 -2.93 8.55
CA ILE A 83 2.23 -2.76 7.61
C ILE A 83 2.54 -3.37 6.23
N GLU A 84 3.82 -3.32 5.82
CA GLU A 84 4.36 -3.98 4.64
C GLU A 84 4.14 -5.50 4.68
N LEU A 85 4.07 -6.10 5.88
CA LEU A 85 3.80 -7.52 6.06
C LEU A 85 2.34 -7.89 5.80
N ARG A 86 1.44 -6.93 5.52
CA ARG A 86 0.06 -7.20 5.12
C ARG A 86 -0.13 -7.30 3.61
N TYR A 87 0.87 -6.91 2.81
CA TYR A 87 0.84 -7.06 1.35
C TYR A 87 0.96 -8.54 0.99
N ASP A 88 -0.08 -9.09 0.34
CA ASP A 88 -0.01 -10.41 -0.27
C ASP A 88 0.56 -10.32 -1.70
N ALA A 89 0.85 -11.48 -2.29
CA ALA A 89 1.42 -11.53 -3.63
C ALA A 89 0.49 -10.95 -4.70
N VAL A 90 -0.83 -10.92 -4.48
CA VAL A 90 -1.80 -10.39 -5.46
C VAL A 90 -1.76 -8.86 -5.45
N LEU A 91 -1.73 -8.23 -4.28
CA LEU A 91 -1.61 -6.78 -4.18
C LEU A 91 -0.23 -6.30 -4.66
N LEU A 92 0.83 -7.07 -4.42
CA LEU A 92 2.16 -6.78 -4.99
C LEU A 92 2.15 -6.91 -6.52
N LEU A 93 1.54 -7.97 -7.08
CA LEU A 93 1.35 -8.12 -8.52
C LEU A 93 0.54 -6.96 -9.11
N LEU A 94 -0.49 -6.49 -8.42
CA LEU A 94 -1.29 -5.35 -8.85
C LEU A 94 -0.44 -4.08 -8.97
N ASN A 95 0.48 -3.85 -8.03
CA ASN A 95 1.43 -2.74 -8.11
C ASN A 95 2.38 -2.87 -9.32
N LEU A 96 2.88 -4.07 -9.61
CA LEU A 96 3.71 -4.32 -10.81
C LEU A 96 2.92 -4.08 -12.11
N LEU A 97 1.64 -4.50 -12.17
CA LEU A 97 0.75 -4.23 -13.31
C LEU A 97 0.45 -2.72 -13.46
N LEU A 98 0.45 -2.00 -12.34
CA LEU A 98 0.41 -0.55 -12.28
C LEU A 98 1.81 0.09 -12.45
N GLY A 99 2.80 -0.64 -12.97
CA GLY A 99 4.10 -0.10 -13.34
C GLY A 99 4.96 0.39 -12.17
N ALA A 100 4.67 -0.07 -10.95
CA ALA A 100 5.53 0.19 -9.81
C ALA A 100 6.77 -0.69 -9.86
N GLU A 101 7.89 -0.15 -9.39
CA GLU A 101 9.09 -0.92 -9.08
C GLU A 101 9.00 -1.36 -7.61
N LEU A 102 9.10 -2.67 -7.39
CA LEU A 102 9.09 -3.24 -6.04
C LEU A 102 10.53 -3.52 -5.61
N GLU A 103 11.22 -2.48 -5.18
CA GLU A 103 12.56 -2.59 -4.60
C GLU A 103 12.46 -2.76 -3.08
N GLU A 104 13.35 -3.57 -2.51
CA GLU A 104 13.46 -3.74 -1.07
C GLU A 104 14.30 -2.61 -0.47
N ASP A 105 13.89 -1.36 -0.67
CA ASP A 105 14.65 -0.19 -0.27
C ASP A 105 14.03 0.43 1.00
N ARG A 106 14.41 -0.13 2.16
CA ARG A 106 13.99 0.40 3.45
C ARG A 106 14.78 1.68 3.74
N LEU A 107 14.09 2.78 4.08
CA LEU A 107 14.75 3.98 4.59
C LEU A 107 15.49 3.71 5.90
N GLU A 108 14.89 2.91 6.78
CA GLU A 108 15.47 2.44 8.04
C GLU A 108 15.10 0.97 8.32
N HIS A 109 15.91 0.25 9.10
CA HIS A 109 15.73 -1.19 9.35
C HIS A 109 14.31 -1.57 9.78
N ASP A 110 13.66 -0.71 10.57
CA ASP A 110 12.32 -0.93 11.14
C ASP A 110 11.19 -0.16 10.39
N SER A 111 11.51 0.44 9.23
CA SER A 111 10.54 1.16 8.40
C SER A 111 9.81 0.26 7.39
N CYS A 112 8.65 0.71 6.92
CA CYS A 112 7.93 0.07 5.81
C CYS A 112 8.76 0.11 4.52
N HIS A 113 8.88 -1.03 3.80
CA HIS A 113 9.60 -1.12 2.50
C HIS A 113 9.13 -0.14 1.43
N PHE A 114 7.90 0.36 1.56
CA PHE A 114 7.23 1.15 0.53
C PHE A 114 7.07 2.61 0.92
N LEU A 115 7.69 3.03 2.00
CA LEU A 115 7.63 4.39 2.49
C LEU A 115 8.89 5.13 2.07
N GLY A 116 8.73 6.11 1.18
CA GLY A 116 9.79 7.04 0.81
C GLY A 116 9.70 8.36 1.59
N GLU A 117 10.69 9.23 1.40
CA GLU A 117 10.78 10.55 2.06
C GLU A 117 9.52 11.43 1.87
N ARG A 118 8.78 11.18 0.78
CA ARG A 118 7.59 11.96 0.37
C ARG A 118 6.28 11.19 0.54
N GLY A 119 6.29 10.06 1.24
CA GLY A 119 5.14 9.18 1.41
C GLY A 119 5.29 7.84 0.70
N CYS A 120 4.19 7.09 0.63
CA CYS A 120 4.19 5.76 0.04
C CYS A 120 4.53 5.81 -1.46
N THR A 121 5.41 4.91 -1.90
CA THR A 121 5.85 4.78 -3.30
C THR A 121 4.93 3.89 -4.13
N LEU A 122 4.06 3.11 -3.50
CA LEU A 122 3.14 2.21 -4.18
C LEU A 122 1.87 2.90 -4.67
N PRO A 123 1.45 2.64 -5.92
CA PRO A 123 0.13 3.03 -6.41
C PRO A 123 -1.02 2.35 -5.65
N ALA A 124 -1.03 1.02 -5.61
CA ALA A 124 -2.09 0.24 -4.97
C ALA A 124 -1.69 -0.06 -3.52
N ARG A 125 -2.22 0.75 -2.61
CA ARG A 125 -1.87 0.71 -1.19
C ARG A 125 -2.74 -0.30 -0.44
N GLN A 126 -2.22 -0.79 0.69
CA GLN A 126 -3.00 -1.57 1.64
C GLN A 126 -4.24 -0.81 2.13
N VAL A 127 -5.34 -1.52 2.37
CA VAL A 127 -6.62 -0.91 2.76
C VAL A 127 -6.51 -0.03 4.01
N LEU A 128 -5.63 -0.37 4.95
CA LEU A 128 -5.37 0.46 6.13
C LEU A 128 -4.68 1.79 5.75
N CYS A 129 -3.81 1.78 4.75
CA CYS A 129 -3.15 2.99 4.25
C CYS A 129 -4.09 3.90 3.45
N VAL A 130 -5.26 3.41 3.03
CA VAL A 130 -6.26 4.16 2.25
C VAL A 130 -7.44 4.60 3.13
N ASN A 131 -7.94 3.71 4.00
CA ASN A 131 -9.20 3.89 4.72
C ASN A 131 -9.04 4.36 6.18
N TYR A 132 -7.81 4.38 6.71
CA TYR A 132 -7.60 4.67 8.13
C TYR A 132 -6.76 5.92 8.34
N LEU A 133 -7.43 7.01 8.72
CA LEU A 133 -6.79 8.22 9.25
C LEU A 133 -6.63 8.06 10.77
N CYS A 134 -5.41 7.83 11.22
CA CYS A 134 -5.12 7.60 12.62
C CYS A 134 -5.36 8.85 13.48
N ARG A 135 -5.35 8.67 14.81
CA ARG A 135 -5.49 9.77 15.76
C ARG A 135 -4.49 10.92 15.53
N GLN A 136 -3.26 10.62 15.15
CA GLN A 136 -2.27 11.68 14.91
C GLN A 136 -2.59 12.53 13.69
N ILE A 137 -3.13 11.90 12.65
CA ILE A 137 -3.58 12.60 11.44
C ILE A 137 -4.81 13.44 11.79
N THR A 138 -5.82 12.85 12.42
CA THR A 138 -7.08 13.53 12.72
C THR A 138 -6.96 14.64 13.77
N GLN A 139 -5.90 14.63 14.60
CA GLN A 139 -5.59 15.74 15.51
C GLN A 139 -4.84 16.90 14.83
N LYS A 140 -4.17 16.65 13.70
CA LYS A 140 -3.36 17.64 12.99
C LYS A 140 -4.07 18.24 11.78
N LEU A 141 -5.01 17.50 11.17
CA LEU A 141 -5.75 17.95 10.00
C LEU A 141 -7.05 18.68 10.41
N PRO A 142 -7.41 19.77 9.71
CA PRO A 142 -8.75 20.36 9.77
C PRO A 142 -9.84 19.35 9.38
N THR A 143 -11.02 19.43 10.01
CA THR A 143 -12.17 18.57 9.68
C THR A 143 -12.54 18.55 8.19
N PRO A 144 -12.55 19.68 7.46
CA PRO A 144 -12.83 19.67 6.02
C PRO A 144 -11.84 18.82 5.22
N ASP A 145 -10.56 18.84 5.58
CA ASP A 145 -9.51 18.08 4.92
C ASP A 145 -9.65 16.58 5.22
N ILE A 146 -10.02 16.23 6.46
CA ILE A 146 -10.33 14.84 6.84
C ILE A 146 -11.47 14.29 5.99
N ILE A 147 -12.58 15.03 5.89
CA ILE A 147 -13.75 14.64 5.09
C ILE A 147 -13.33 14.46 3.63
N HIS A 148 -12.61 15.44 3.07
CA HIS A 148 -12.16 15.40 1.69
C HIS A 148 -11.30 14.17 1.39
N VAL A 149 -10.29 13.89 2.22
CA VAL A 149 -9.43 12.71 2.07
C VAL A 149 -10.26 11.44 2.13
N GLN A 150 -11.15 11.30 3.11
CA GLN A 150 -11.98 10.10 3.25
C GLN A 150 -12.92 9.89 2.05
N GLU A 151 -13.53 10.95 1.51
CA GLU A 151 -14.39 10.85 0.33
C GLU A 151 -13.63 10.39 -0.92
N VAL A 152 -12.43 10.94 -1.15
CA VAL A 152 -11.63 10.57 -2.32
C VAL A 152 -11.04 9.17 -2.17
N CYS A 153 -10.59 8.79 -0.96
CA CYS A 153 -10.12 7.44 -0.68
C CYS A 153 -11.24 6.40 -0.75
N GLY A 154 -12.47 6.75 -0.36
CA GLY A 154 -13.64 5.89 -0.53
C GLY A 154 -13.87 5.51 -2.00
N LYS A 155 -13.72 6.46 -2.92
CA LYS A 155 -13.83 6.21 -4.38
C LYS A 155 -12.74 5.28 -4.91
N GLU A 156 -11.56 5.29 -4.30
CA GLU A 156 -10.50 4.32 -4.62
C GLU A 156 -10.89 2.91 -4.17
N LEU A 157 -11.44 2.77 -2.97
CA LEU A 157 -11.85 1.47 -2.43
C LEU A 157 -13.03 0.86 -3.20
N ASP A 158 -13.98 1.68 -3.63
CA ASP A 158 -15.15 1.23 -4.41
C ASP A 158 -14.76 0.56 -5.75
N VAL A 159 -13.57 0.86 -6.28
CA VAL A 159 -13.07 0.29 -7.54
C VAL A 159 -11.96 -0.75 -7.34
N GLN A 160 -11.58 -1.03 -6.09
CA GLN A 160 -10.59 -2.06 -5.72
C GLN A 160 -11.23 -3.45 -5.53
N HIS A 161 -12.57 -3.56 -5.56
CA HIS A 161 -13.35 -4.77 -5.27
C HIS A 161 -13.97 -5.44 -6.49
#